data_AF-A0A6A7LBV8-F1
#
_entry.id   AF-A0A6A7LBV8-F1
#
_cell.length_a   1.000
_cell.length_b   1.000
_cell.length_c   1.000
_cell.angle_alpha   90.00
_cell.angle_beta   90.00
_cell.angle_gamma   90.00
#
_symmetry.space_group_name_H-M   'P 1'
#
loop_
_entity.id
_entity.type
_entity.pdbx_description
1 polymer ?
#
loop_
_entity_poly.entity_id
_entity_poly.type
_entity_poly.pdbx_seq_one_letter_code
_entity_poly.pdbx_strand_id
1 'polypeptide(L)' 'MSKSRDIVHAYQTRKDGTVVLVIPKPLRDELEIKSGDEFLVKKDGNNRIVYRRIFGTR' A
#
# COMPACT_ATOMS: atom_id res chain seq x y z
N MET A 1 -4.72 17.47 -19.30
CA MET A 1 -4.40 16.06 -19.62
C MET A 1 -4.47 15.28 -18.33
N SER A 2 -5.47 14.39 -18.20
CA SER A 2 -5.61 13.51 -17.03
C SER A 2 -4.40 12.59 -16.97
N LYS A 3 -3.50 12.79 -16.00
CA LYS A 3 -2.42 11.83 -15.75
C LYS A 3 -3.09 10.48 -15.54
N SER A 4 -2.73 9.53 -16.41
CA SER A 4 -3.07 8.13 -16.29
C SER A 4 -2.98 7.75 -14.82
N ARG A 5 -4.04 7.16 -14.25
CA ARG A 5 -3.93 6.53 -12.94
C ARG A 5 -2.79 5.52 -13.08
N ASP A 6 -1.67 5.78 -12.42
CA ASP A 6 -0.57 4.83 -12.38
C ASP A 6 -1.13 3.56 -11.72
N ILE A 7 -1.50 2.58 -12.55
CA ILE A 7 -1.96 1.28 -12.06
C ILE A 7 -0.70 0.61 -11.54
N VAL A 8 -0.47 0.77 -10.25
CA VAL A 8 0.64 0.14 -9.56
C VAL A 8 0.19 -1.28 -9.18
N HIS A 9 0.75 -2.29 -9.84
CA HIS A 9 0.48 -3.68 -9.50
C HIS A 9 1.15 -4.04 -8.17
N ALA A 10 0.35 -4.09 -7.10
CA ALA A 10 0.76 -4.74 -5.86
C ALA A 10 0.65 -6.26 -6.02
N TYR A 11 1.63 -7.01 -5.50
CA TYR A 11 1.62 -8.46 -5.53
C TYR A 11 1.64 -9.03 -4.12
N GLN A 12 0.94 -10.15 -3.96
CA GLN A 12 0.93 -10.93 -2.73
C GLN A 12 2.08 -11.93 -2.76
N THR A 13 2.79 -12.07 -1.66
CA THR A 13 3.75 -13.15 -1.46
C THR A 13 3.61 -13.72 -0.05
N ARG A 14 4.27 -14.85 0.21
CA ARG A 14 4.36 -15.45 1.55
C ARG A 14 5.77 -15.21 2.09
N LYS A 15 5.86 -14.67 3.29
CA LYS A 15 7.10 -14.54 4.06
C LYS A 15 6.88 -15.15 5.43
N ASP A 16 7.66 -16.16 5.78
CA ASP A 16 7.62 -16.83 7.09
C ASP A 16 6.19 -17.31 7.47
N GLY A 17 5.47 -17.88 6.50
CA GLY A 17 4.08 -18.34 6.67
C GLY A 17 3.02 -17.23 6.63
N THR A 18 3.42 -15.96 6.68
CA THR A 18 2.52 -14.79 6.65
C THR A 18 2.31 -14.29 5.23
N VAL A 19 1.06 -14.00 4.86
CA VAL A 19 0.76 -13.34 3.58
C VAL A 19 1.12 -11.87 3.70
N VAL A 20 1.97 -11.39 2.80
CA VAL A 20 2.39 -9.99 2.73
C VAL A 20 2.03 -9.39 1.38
N LEU A 21 1.50 -8.18 1.38
CA LEU A 21 1.30 -7.37 0.18
C LEU A 21 2.54 -6.49 -0.01
N VAL A 22 3.21 -6.60 -1.15
CA VAL A 22 4.35 -5.75 -1.45
C VAL A 22 3.86 -4.50 -2.19
N ILE A 23 3.98 -3.35 -1.53
CA ILE A 23 3.75 -2.03 -2.13
C ILE A 23 4.98 -1.68 -2.98
N PRO A 24 4.89 -1.45 -4.29
CA PRO A 24 6.07 -1.18 -5.13
C PRO A 24 6.87 0.07 -4.70
N LYS A 25 8.19 0.03 -4.91
CA LYS A 25 9.11 1.10 -4.48
C LYS A 25 8.70 2.51 -4.94
N PRO A 26 8.33 2.74 -6.22
CA PRO A 26 7.95 4.10 -6.66
C PRO A 26 6.77 4.67 -5.86
N LEU A 27 5.76 3.84 -5.57
CA LEU A 27 4.59 4.25 -4.80
C LEU A 27 4.93 4.47 -3.32
N ARG A 28 5.86 3.68 -2.75
CA ARG A 28 6.35 3.95 -1.39
C ARG A 28 7.12 5.25 -1.32
N ASP A 29 7.97 5.53 -2.30
CA ASP A 29 8.76 6.76 -2.35
C ASP A 29 7.83 7.99 -2.53
N GLU A 30 6.81 7.90 -3.40
CA GLU A 30 5.82 8.96 -3.61
C GLU A 30 4.95 9.24 -2.37
N LEU A 31 4.51 8.19 -1.68
CA LEU A 31 3.68 8.30 -0.47
C LEU A 31 4.51 8.42 0.82
N GLU A 32 5.83 8.51 0.69
CA GLU A 32 6.80 8.54 1.79
C GLU A 32 6.58 7.42 2.81
N ILE A 33 6.27 6.20 2.34
CA ILE A 33 6.04 5.01 3.17
C ILE A 33 7.37 4.44 3.65
N LYS A 34 7.51 4.39 4.98
CA LYS A 34 8.70 3.88 5.66
C LYS A 34 8.40 2.57 6.37
N SER A 35 9.46 1.83 6.69
CA SER A 35 9.35 0.67 7.56
C SER A 35 8.88 1.11 8.95
N GLY A 36 7.87 0.41 9.49
CA GLY A 36 7.26 0.74 10.78
C GLY A 36 6.06 1.68 10.70
N ASP A 37 5.71 2.20 9.52
CA ASP A 37 4.42 2.87 9.33
C ASP A 37 3.26 1.90 9.56
N GLU A 38 2.22 2.37 10.24
CA GLU A 38 1.01 1.60 10.49
C GLU A 38 -0.16 2.12 9.65
N PHE A 39 -0.93 1.19 9.10
CA PHE A 39 -2.04 1.48 8.21
C PHE A 39 -3.32 0.84 8.71
N LEU A 40 -4.39 1.63 8.72
CA LEU A 40 -5.75 1.13 8.81
C LEU A 40 -6.14 0.54 7.45
N VAL A 41 -6.52 -0.73 7.45
CA VAL A 41 -6.97 -1.45 6.25
C VAL A 41 -8.50 -1.50 6.24
N LYS A 42 -9.11 -1.01 5.17
CA LYS A 42 -10.57 -1.06 4.98
C LYS A 42 -10.92 -1.55 3.58
N LYS A 43 -12.07 -2.19 3.45
CA LYS A 43 -12.68 -2.50 2.17
C LYS A 43 -13.72 -1.42 1.86
N ASP A 44 -13.63 -0.79 0.70
CA ASP A 44 -14.61 0.21 0.25
C ASP A 44 -15.86 -0.44 -0.38
N GLY A 45 -16.86 0.38 -0.71
CA GLY A 45 -18.11 -0.07 -1.34
C GLY A 45 -17.93 -0.62 -2.77
N ASN A 46 -16.77 -0.41 -3.38
CA ASN A 46 -16.41 -0.89 -4.72
C ASN A 46 -15.48 -2.10 -4.67
N ASN A 47 -15.44 -2.82 -3.54
CA ASN A 47 -14.63 -4.02 -3.35
C ASN A 47 -13.11 -3.77 -3.42
N ARG A 48 -12.65 -2.53 -3.22
CA ARG A 48 -11.23 -2.17 -3.19
C ARG A 48 -10.71 -2.18 -1.76
N ILE A 49 -9.45 -2.58 -1.60
CA ILE A 49 -8.74 -2.44 -0.32
C ILE A 49 -8.07 -1.07 -0.28
N VAL A 50 -8.37 -0.31 0.75
CA VAL A 50 -7.84 1.02 1.01
C VAL A 50 -6.97 0.98 2.25
N TYR A 51 -5.73 1.43 2.10
CA TYR A 51 -4.76 1.57 3.18
C TYR A 51 -4.67 3.05 3.55
N ARG A 52 -4.95 3.39 4.81
CA ARG A 52 -4.80 4.76 5.33
C ARG A 52 -3.75 4.76 6.43
N ARG A 53 -2.68 5.53 6.25
CA ARG A 53 -1.65 5.70 7.30
C ARG A 53 -2.31 6.28 8.57
N ILE A 54 -2.07 5.65 9.70
CA ILE A 54 -2.55 6.09 11.02
C ILE A 54 -1.40 6.43 11.97
N PHE A 55 -0.21 5.89 11.70
CA PHE A 55 1.03 6.25 12.37
C PHE A 55 2.17 6.21 11.35
N GLY A 56 3.04 7.21 11.40
CA GLY A 56 4.24 7.28 10.56
C GLY A 56 5.48 7.35 11.43
N THR A 57 6.50 6.57 11.10
CA THR A 57 7.81 6.71 11.75
C THR A 57 8.51 7.95 11.18
N ARG A 58 9.14 8.75 12.06
CA ARG A 58 9.91 9.94 11.66
C ARG A 58 11.14 9.53 10.85
#